data_AF-A0A6N9SQP1-F1
#
_entry.id   AF-A0A6N9SQP1-F1
#
_cell.length_a   1.000
_cell.length_b   1.000
_cell.length_c   1.000
_cell.angle_alpha   90.00
_cell.angle_beta   90.00
_cell.angle_gamma   90.00
#
_symmetry.space_group_name_H-M   'P 1'
#
loop_
_entity.id
_entity.type
_entity.pdbx_description
1 polymer ?
#
loop_
_entity_poly.entity_id
_entity_poly.type
_entity_poly.pdbx_seq_one_letter_code
_entity_poly.pdbx_strand_id
1 'polypeptide(L)'
;MTTELKEAGLAPSHEVERLVEAARDSLTDDMVSRLAGFCGEGLDLVDRASRSGLAQAIPLIADMVHNGDLERISQLARVYQSAQDALTDEMVGRLAETMGEGLSLLDRLNRGGAGRLVQMLEQLESTGALEKIANTLPVLLDKLDMVAGLLTCLESAATKSKVTPTAGGIGNLWQLMTNGETQQSLQFLVSLSQQMQDRCAKAS
;
A
#
# COMPACT_ATOMS: atom_id res chain seq x y z
N MET A 1 -33.98 -91.53 40.56
CA MET A 1 -34.64 -90.38 41.22
C MET A 1 -33.51 -89.40 41.55
N THR A 2 -33.41 -88.19 40.99
CA THR A 2 -34.34 -87.04 41.08
C THR A 2 -34.57 -86.66 42.55
N THR A 3 -34.44 -85.42 43.03
CA THR A 3 -34.33 -84.06 42.44
C THR A 3 -33.79 -83.12 43.56
N GLU A 4 -33.33 -81.86 43.41
CA GLU A 4 -33.35 -80.82 42.36
C GLU A 4 -31.99 -80.06 42.28
N LEU A 5 -31.90 -79.06 41.40
CA LEU A 5 -31.00 -77.90 41.50
C LEU A 5 -31.71 -76.77 42.26
N LYS A 6 -31.00 -75.82 42.88
CA LYS A 6 -31.59 -74.50 43.21
C LYS A 6 -30.65 -73.36 42.82
N GLU A 7 -31.25 -72.34 42.22
CA GLU A 7 -30.62 -71.35 41.35
C GLU A 7 -29.93 -70.18 42.05
N ALA A 8 -29.27 -69.36 41.23
CA ALA A 8 -28.58 -68.12 41.56
C ALA A 8 -29.53 -66.93 41.85
N GLY A 9 -28.95 -65.82 42.32
CA GLY A 9 -29.42 -64.47 41.92
C GLY A 9 -29.76 -63.48 43.05
N LEU A 10 -28.76 -62.74 43.55
CA LEU A 10 -28.90 -61.44 44.26
C LEU A 10 -27.49 -60.85 44.48
N ALA A 11 -27.12 -59.60 44.12
CA ALA A 11 -27.77 -58.60 43.27
C ALA A 11 -26.69 -57.68 42.63
N PRO A 12 -26.68 -57.47 41.30
CA PRO A 12 -25.69 -56.60 40.63
C PRO A 12 -25.97 -55.09 40.77
N SER A 13 -27.10 -54.69 41.35
CA SER A 13 -27.56 -53.29 41.42
C SER A 13 -26.74 -52.41 42.35
N HIS A 14 -26.36 -52.87 43.54
CA HIS A 14 -25.65 -52.05 44.55
C HIS A 14 -24.15 -51.84 44.26
N GLU A 15 -23.60 -52.54 43.27
CA GLU A 15 -22.22 -52.31 42.82
C GLU A 15 -22.21 -51.26 41.72
N VAL A 16 -23.18 -51.29 40.80
CA VAL A 16 -23.42 -50.21 39.82
C VAL A 16 -23.79 -48.89 40.51
N GLU A 17 -24.66 -48.92 41.51
CA GLU A 17 -25.09 -47.73 42.27
C GLU A 17 -23.90 -47.04 42.96
N ARG A 18 -23.01 -47.81 43.60
CA ARG A 18 -21.78 -47.30 44.21
C ARG A 18 -20.70 -46.92 43.18
N LEU A 19 -20.66 -47.57 42.01
CA LEU A 19 -19.81 -47.10 40.90
C LEU A 19 -20.28 -45.74 40.37
N VAL A 20 -21.60 -45.52 40.32
CA VAL A 20 -22.21 -44.26 39.87
C VAL A 20 -22.01 -43.15 40.90
N GLU A 21 -22.16 -43.42 42.21
CA GLU A 21 -21.79 -42.46 43.25
C GLU A 21 -20.28 -42.16 43.24
N ALA A 22 -19.41 -43.17 43.18
CA ALA A 22 -17.97 -42.95 43.15
C ALA A 22 -17.50 -42.24 41.87
N ALA A 23 -18.11 -42.52 40.71
CA ALA A 23 -17.84 -41.80 39.47
C ALA A 23 -18.30 -40.34 39.56
N ARG A 24 -19.46 -40.10 40.19
CA ARG A 24 -20.02 -38.76 40.42
C ARG A 24 -19.16 -37.94 41.39
N ASP A 25 -18.64 -38.53 42.46
CA ASP A 25 -17.69 -37.87 43.38
C ASP A 25 -16.29 -37.70 42.76
N SER A 26 -15.86 -38.61 41.87
CA SER A 26 -14.58 -38.49 41.16
C SER A 26 -14.55 -37.35 40.12
N LEU A 27 -15.73 -36.93 39.64
CA LEU A 27 -15.95 -35.67 38.94
C LEU A 27 -15.96 -34.52 39.95
N THR A 28 -14.82 -34.33 40.62
CA THR A 28 -14.66 -33.32 41.67
C THR A 28 -14.98 -31.92 41.15
N ASP A 29 -15.49 -31.05 42.03
CA ASP A 29 -15.89 -29.68 41.68
C ASP A 29 -14.77 -28.87 41.00
N ASP A 30 -13.50 -29.17 41.28
CA ASP A 30 -12.34 -28.59 40.60
C ASP A 30 -12.27 -28.94 39.10
N MET A 31 -12.63 -30.17 38.73
CA MET A 31 -12.69 -30.60 37.33
C MET A 31 -13.90 -29.96 36.62
N VAL A 32 -15.03 -29.86 37.31
CA VAL A 32 -16.23 -29.16 36.81
C VAL A 32 -15.95 -27.66 36.61
N SER A 33 -15.28 -27.03 37.57
CA SER A 33 -14.88 -25.62 37.53
C SER A 33 -13.90 -25.32 36.38
N ARG A 34 -12.87 -26.16 36.20
CA ARG A 34 -11.93 -26.05 35.06
C ARG A 34 -12.61 -26.26 33.71
N LEU A 35 -13.52 -27.23 33.62
CA LEU A 35 -14.29 -27.47 32.39
C LEU A 35 -15.23 -26.30 32.09
N ALA A 36 -15.90 -25.75 33.11
CA ALA A 36 -16.76 -24.57 32.96
C ALA A 36 -15.95 -23.32 32.53
N GLY A 37 -14.77 -23.09 33.11
CA GLY A 37 -13.86 -22.03 32.70
C GLY A 37 -13.41 -22.16 31.24
N PHE A 38 -12.94 -23.36 30.85
CA PHE A 38 -12.54 -23.64 29.47
C PHE A 38 -13.71 -23.47 28.47
N CYS A 39 -14.91 -23.91 28.82
CA CYS A 39 -16.11 -23.71 28.00
C CYS A 39 -16.50 -22.23 27.89
N GLY A 40 -16.33 -21.44 28.96
CA GLY A 40 -16.55 -20.00 28.95
C GLY A 40 -15.57 -19.27 28.04
N GLU A 41 -14.27 -19.51 28.21
CA GLU A 41 -13.22 -18.94 27.35
C GLU A 41 -13.38 -19.36 25.87
N GLY A 42 -13.79 -20.61 25.64
CA GLY A 42 -14.09 -21.13 24.30
C GLY A 42 -15.30 -20.45 23.66
N LEU A 43 -16.38 -20.22 24.41
CA LEU A 43 -17.56 -19.50 23.93
C LEU A 43 -17.26 -18.02 23.64
N ASP A 44 -16.48 -17.35 24.48
CA ASP A 44 -16.03 -15.97 24.26
C ASP A 44 -15.15 -15.86 23.00
N LEU A 45 -14.29 -16.85 22.73
CA LEU A 45 -13.52 -16.95 21.48
C LEU A 45 -14.44 -17.12 20.26
N VAL A 46 -15.49 -17.94 20.37
CA VAL A 46 -16.47 -18.16 19.28
C VAL A 46 -17.31 -16.92 19.03
N ASP A 47 -17.82 -16.22 20.05
CA ASP A 47 -18.55 -14.96 19.86
C ASP A 47 -17.63 -13.89 19.23
N ARG A 48 -16.39 -13.77 19.71
CA ARG A 48 -15.42 -12.82 19.16
C ARG A 48 -15.03 -13.14 17.71
N ALA A 49 -14.92 -14.42 17.33
CA ALA A 49 -14.66 -14.85 15.95
C ALA A 49 -15.87 -14.62 15.02
N SER A 50 -17.09 -14.78 15.55
CA SER A 50 -18.34 -14.45 14.86
C SER A 50 -18.46 -12.94 14.63
N ARG A 51 -18.27 -12.15 15.69
CA ARG A 51 -18.38 -10.67 15.70
C ARG A 51 -17.28 -9.95 14.92
N SER A 52 -16.09 -10.54 14.78
CA SER A 52 -14.98 -9.94 14.03
C SER A 52 -15.08 -10.12 12.50
N GLY A 53 -16.08 -10.85 12.00
CA GLY A 53 -16.21 -11.16 10.57
C GLY A 53 -15.18 -12.17 10.05
N LEU A 54 -14.33 -12.76 10.91
CA LEU A 54 -13.34 -13.77 10.52
C LEU A 54 -14.00 -14.98 9.82
N ALA A 55 -15.20 -15.37 10.26
CA ALA A 55 -15.98 -16.43 9.61
C ALA A 55 -16.30 -16.17 8.12
N GLN A 56 -16.32 -14.90 7.70
CA GLN A 56 -16.58 -14.48 6.31
C GLN A 56 -15.28 -14.11 5.56
N ALA A 57 -14.27 -13.61 6.27
CA ALA A 57 -12.97 -13.25 5.69
C ALA A 57 -12.06 -14.46 5.43
N ILE A 58 -12.05 -15.47 6.31
CA ILE A 58 -11.20 -16.66 6.16
C ILE A 58 -11.48 -17.41 4.85
N PRO A 59 -12.74 -17.71 4.44
CA PRO A 59 -13.00 -18.37 3.16
C PRO A 59 -12.53 -17.54 1.95
N LEU A 60 -12.79 -16.22 1.96
CA LEU A 60 -12.35 -15.32 0.88
C LEU A 60 -10.82 -15.25 0.77
N ILE A 61 -10.11 -15.23 1.89
CA ILE A 61 -8.64 -15.26 1.91
C ILE A 61 -8.13 -16.64 1.47
N ALA A 62 -8.77 -17.74 1.89
CA ALA A 62 -8.43 -19.08 1.45
C ALA A 62 -8.62 -19.25 -0.07
N ASP A 63 -9.69 -18.69 -0.65
CA ASP A 63 -9.90 -18.66 -2.09
C ASP A 63 -8.84 -17.80 -2.80
N MET A 64 -8.46 -16.63 -2.26
CA MET A 64 -7.37 -15.82 -2.81
C MET A 64 -5.98 -16.46 -2.69
N VAL A 65 -5.74 -17.31 -1.68
CA VAL A 65 -4.56 -18.19 -1.60
C VAL A 65 -4.65 -19.25 -2.69
N HIS A 66 -5.77 -19.97 -2.79
CA HIS A 66 -5.92 -21.14 -3.66
C HIS A 66 -5.92 -20.78 -5.15
N ASN A 67 -6.53 -19.65 -5.51
CA ASN A 67 -6.55 -19.12 -6.87
C ASN A 67 -5.25 -18.40 -7.27
N GLY A 68 -4.26 -18.31 -6.36
CA GLY A 68 -2.95 -17.69 -6.61
C GLY A 68 -2.95 -16.16 -6.64
N ASP A 69 -4.05 -15.49 -6.30
CA ASP A 69 -4.14 -14.03 -6.37
C ASP A 69 -3.27 -13.34 -5.30
N LEU A 70 -3.10 -13.94 -4.11
CA LEU A 70 -2.11 -13.43 -3.15
C LEU A 70 -0.66 -13.58 -3.64
N GLU A 71 -0.36 -14.62 -4.42
CA GLU A 71 0.96 -14.77 -5.01
C GLU A 71 1.19 -13.72 -6.11
N ARG A 72 0.18 -13.46 -6.95
CA ARG A 72 0.20 -12.37 -7.94
C ARG A 72 0.38 -11.00 -7.28
N ILE A 73 -0.32 -10.72 -6.19
CA ILE A 73 -0.14 -9.47 -5.41
C ILE A 73 1.29 -9.39 -4.83
N SER A 74 1.83 -10.50 -4.32
CA SER A 74 3.21 -10.58 -3.82
C SER A 74 4.27 -10.38 -4.92
N GLN A 75 4.02 -10.88 -6.13
CA GLN A 75 4.86 -10.65 -7.30
C GLN A 75 4.74 -9.19 -7.78
N LEU A 76 3.55 -8.62 -7.81
CA LEU A 76 3.31 -7.22 -8.16
C LEU A 76 4.03 -6.26 -7.18
N ALA A 77 3.97 -6.55 -5.88
CA ALA A 77 4.69 -5.80 -4.85
C ALA A 77 6.21 -5.89 -5.03
N ARG A 78 6.75 -7.06 -5.39
CA ARG A 78 8.18 -7.23 -5.70
C ARG A 78 8.60 -6.50 -6.98
N VAL A 79 7.80 -6.55 -8.03
CA VAL A 79 8.04 -5.79 -9.27
C VAL A 79 8.02 -4.29 -8.98
N TYR A 80 7.02 -3.81 -8.22
CA TYR A 80 6.92 -2.42 -7.81
C TYR A 80 8.15 -1.96 -7.00
N GLN A 81 8.59 -2.75 -6.02
CA GLN A 81 9.81 -2.50 -5.26
C GLN A 81 11.03 -2.40 -6.19
N SER A 82 11.25 -3.40 -7.05
CA SER A 82 12.39 -3.42 -7.97
C SER A 82 12.38 -2.27 -8.99
N ALA A 83 11.19 -1.82 -9.42
CA ALA A 83 11.04 -0.65 -10.28
C ALA A 83 11.34 0.65 -9.52
N GLN A 84 10.93 0.77 -8.25
CA GLN A 84 11.26 1.91 -7.40
C GLN A 84 12.78 2.00 -7.14
N ASP A 85 13.41 0.88 -6.82
CA ASP A 85 14.86 0.81 -6.57
C ASP A 85 15.65 1.15 -7.85
N ALA A 86 15.31 0.53 -8.98
CA ALA A 86 15.99 0.79 -10.27
C ALA A 86 15.83 2.25 -10.75
N LEU A 87 14.66 2.87 -10.55
CA LEU A 87 14.44 4.29 -10.85
C LEU A 87 15.26 5.21 -9.93
N THR A 88 15.49 4.79 -8.68
CA THR A 88 16.32 5.55 -7.73
C THR A 88 17.79 5.48 -8.11
N ASP A 89 18.31 4.29 -8.39
CA ASP A 89 19.71 4.09 -8.79
C ASP A 89 20.04 4.79 -10.12
N GLU A 90 19.15 4.71 -11.11
CA GLU A 90 19.31 5.41 -12.40
C GLU A 90 19.28 6.94 -12.23
N MET A 91 18.39 7.47 -11.38
CA MET A 91 18.40 8.90 -11.06
C MET A 91 19.70 9.32 -10.38
N VAL A 92 20.18 8.56 -9.39
CA VAL A 92 21.45 8.85 -8.69
C VAL A 92 22.64 8.80 -9.65
N GLY A 93 22.69 7.80 -10.53
CA GLY A 93 23.73 7.66 -11.55
C GLY A 93 23.78 8.85 -12.50
N ARG A 94 22.64 9.22 -13.10
CA ARG A 94 22.56 10.36 -14.03
C ARG A 94 22.82 11.71 -13.36
N LEU A 95 22.44 11.87 -12.09
CA LEU A 95 22.69 13.10 -11.33
C LEU A 95 24.18 13.22 -10.97
N ALA A 96 24.83 12.12 -10.58
CA ALA A 96 26.28 12.07 -10.35
C ALA A 96 27.09 12.34 -11.63
N GLU A 97 26.68 11.76 -12.77
CA GLU A 97 27.28 12.03 -14.09
C GLU A 97 27.14 13.51 -14.48
N THR A 98 25.93 14.07 -14.39
CA THR A 98 25.66 15.50 -14.67
C THR A 98 26.48 16.42 -13.76
N MET A 99 26.66 16.06 -12.49
CA MET A 99 27.53 16.81 -11.57
C MET A 99 29.02 16.70 -11.95
N GLY A 100 29.48 15.52 -12.37
CA GLY A 100 30.84 15.33 -12.89
C GLY A 100 31.13 16.18 -14.13
N GLU A 101 30.19 16.22 -15.08
CA GLU A 101 30.26 17.11 -16.25
C GLU A 101 30.25 18.59 -15.85
N GLY A 102 29.37 18.99 -14.93
CA GLY A 102 29.29 20.36 -14.41
C GLY A 102 30.60 20.83 -13.75
N LEU A 103 31.23 19.97 -12.95
CA LEU A 103 32.53 20.24 -12.33
C LEU A 103 33.67 20.32 -13.37
N SER A 104 33.62 19.49 -14.42
CA SER A 104 34.57 19.54 -15.56
C SER A 104 34.45 20.84 -16.35
N LEU A 105 33.22 21.33 -16.57
CA LEU A 105 32.98 22.65 -17.16
C LEU A 105 33.47 23.79 -16.25
N LEU A 106 33.30 23.67 -14.94
CA LEU A 106 33.78 24.64 -13.95
C LEU A 106 35.32 24.74 -13.94
N ASP A 107 36.05 23.62 -13.96
CA ASP A 107 37.52 23.61 -14.04
C ASP A 107 38.03 24.24 -15.35
N ARG A 108 37.40 23.89 -16.49
CA ARG A 108 37.73 24.50 -17.79
C ARG A 108 37.46 26.02 -17.82
N LEU A 109 36.38 26.46 -17.18
CA LEU A 109 36.05 27.87 -17.06
C LEU A 109 37.11 28.60 -16.20
N ASN A 110 37.46 28.02 -15.05
CA ASN A 110 38.45 28.55 -14.12
C ASN A 110 39.87 28.61 -14.71
N ARG A 111 40.25 27.62 -15.54
CA ARG A 111 41.57 27.52 -16.18
C ARG A 111 41.78 28.42 -17.41
N GLY A 112 40.77 29.13 -17.90
CA GLY A 112 40.95 30.03 -19.05
C GLY A 112 39.68 30.53 -19.77
N GLY A 113 38.49 30.08 -19.38
CA GLY A 113 37.24 30.54 -20.01
C GLY A 113 36.83 31.96 -19.60
N ALA A 114 37.22 32.43 -18.41
CA ALA A 114 36.79 33.73 -17.86
C ALA A 114 37.07 34.93 -18.78
N GLY A 115 38.28 35.03 -19.36
CA GLY A 115 38.61 36.12 -20.30
C GLY A 115 37.76 36.10 -21.57
N ARG A 116 37.36 34.90 -22.03
CA ARG A 116 36.48 34.74 -23.20
C ARG A 116 35.02 35.06 -22.88
N LEU A 117 34.56 34.79 -21.63
CA LEU A 117 33.26 35.25 -21.16
C LEU A 117 33.16 36.77 -21.10
N VAL A 118 34.20 37.46 -20.62
CA VAL A 118 34.23 38.94 -20.60
C VAL A 118 34.09 39.51 -22.01
N GLN A 119 34.84 38.97 -22.97
CA GLN A 119 34.74 39.38 -24.38
C GLN A 119 33.36 39.10 -24.99
N MET A 120 32.73 37.97 -24.63
CA MET A 120 31.36 37.64 -25.08
C MET A 120 30.30 38.51 -24.41
N LEU A 121 30.48 38.92 -23.15
CA LEU A 121 29.59 39.84 -22.43
C LEU A 121 29.59 41.24 -23.06
N GLU A 122 30.77 41.77 -23.37
CA GLU A 122 30.97 43.03 -24.09
C GLU A 122 30.32 42.99 -25.50
N GLN A 123 30.37 41.83 -26.15
CA GLN A 123 29.71 41.60 -27.45
C GLN A 123 28.18 41.38 -27.33
N LEU A 124 27.68 40.85 -26.21
CA LEU A 124 26.25 40.70 -25.91
C LEU A 124 25.59 42.01 -25.49
N GLU A 125 26.34 42.92 -24.86
CA GLU A 125 25.91 44.29 -24.55
C GLU A 125 25.73 45.09 -25.85
N SER A 126 26.76 45.13 -26.71
CA SER A 126 26.71 45.85 -27.99
C SER A 126 25.66 45.34 -28.99
N THR A 127 25.13 44.13 -28.79
CA THR A 127 24.07 43.54 -29.64
C THR A 127 22.67 43.63 -29.03
N GLY A 128 22.49 44.24 -27.85
CA GLY A 128 21.20 44.32 -27.15
C GLY A 128 20.66 42.98 -26.65
N ALA A 129 21.46 41.90 -26.75
CA ALA A 129 21.07 40.58 -26.28
C ALA A 129 20.93 40.55 -24.75
N LEU A 130 21.72 41.36 -24.03
CA LEU A 130 21.60 41.55 -22.58
C LEU A 130 20.22 42.07 -22.17
N GLU A 131 19.66 43.04 -22.91
CA GLU A 131 18.31 43.57 -22.67
C GLU A 131 17.22 42.53 -22.94
N LYS A 132 17.41 41.72 -24.00
CA LYS A 132 16.50 40.62 -24.31
C LYS A 132 16.54 39.52 -23.23
N ILE A 133 17.72 39.21 -22.68
CA ILE A 133 17.88 38.30 -21.55
C ILE A 133 17.23 38.90 -20.29
N ALA A 134 17.50 40.16 -19.95
CA ALA A 134 16.91 40.83 -18.79
C ALA A 134 15.37 40.82 -18.79
N ASN A 135 14.75 40.96 -19.98
CA ASN A 135 13.29 40.90 -20.13
C ASN A 135 12.71 39.48 -20.21
N THR A 136 13.50 38.45 -20.56
CA THR A 136 13.00 37.07 -20.71
C THR A 136 13.34 36.15 -19.55
N LEU A 137 14.42 36.43 -18.82
CA LEU A 137 14.87 35.66 -17.67
C LEU A 137 13.82 35.61 -16.53
N PRO A 138 13.11 36.70 -16.17
CA PRO A 138 12.04 36.64 -15.15
C PRO A 138 10.90 35.70 -15.58
N VAL A 139 10.47 35.79 -16.84
CA VAL A 139 9.40 34.95 -17.40
C VAL A 139 9.82 33.47 -17.47
N LEU A 140 11.11 33.18 -17.63
CA LEU A 140 11.65 31.83 -17.55
C LEU A 140 11.71 31.33 -16.09
N LEU A 141 12.10 32.18 -15.14
CA LEU A 141 12.10 31.86 -13.71
C LEU A 141 10.68 31.53 -13.21
N ASP A 142 9.69 32.37 -13.50
CA ASP A 142 8.27 32.13 -13.13
C ASP A 142 7.74 30.80 -13.70
N LYS A 143 8.14 30.45 -14.94
CA LYS A 143 7.76 29.17 -15.56
C LYS A 143 8.46 27.98 -14.93
N LEU A 144 9.73 28.11 -14.56
CA LEU A 144 10.48 27.06 -13.87
C LEU A 144 9.95 26.84 -12.45
N ASP A 145 9.58 27.91 -11.74
CA ASP A 145 8.92 27.84 -10.43
C ASP A 145 7.55 27.15 -10.53
N MET A 146 6.74 27.49 -11.53
CA MET A 146 5.47 26.81 -11.80
C MET A 146 5.65 25.31 -12.08
N VAL A 147 6.70 24.91 -12.82
CA VAL A 147 7.03 23.51 -13.08
C VAL A 147 7.52 22.80 -11.81
N ALA A 148 8.39 23.44 -11.03
CA ALA A 148 8.87 22.91 -9.75
C ALA A 148 7.70 22.70 -8.76
N GLY A 149 6.82 23.69 -8.62
CA GLY A 149 5.61 23.59 -7.81
C GLY A 149 4.66 22.47 -8.26
N LEU A 150 4.51 22.26 -9.57
CA LEU A 150 3.74 21.12 -10.10
C LEU A 150 4.36 19.78 -9.68
N LEU A 151 5.68 19.62 -9.82
CA LEU A 151 6.40 18.41 -9.40
C LEU A 151 6.26 18.16 -7.90
N THR A 152 6.41 19.19 -7.06
CA THR A 152 6.21 19.10 -5.60
C THR A 152 4.77 18.71 -5.23
N CYS A 153 3.77 19.25 -5.93
CA CYS A 153 2.36 18.88 -5.76
C CYS A 153 2.10 17.43 -6.18
N LEU A 154 2.72 16.97 -7.28
CA LEU A 154 2.61 15.59 -7.77
C LEU A 154 3.22 14.59 -6.78
N GLU A 155 4.40 14.88 -6.25
CA GLU A 155 5.05 14.09 -5.20
C GLU A 155 4.20 14.08 -3.90
N SER A 156 3.66 15.24 -3.50
CA SER A 156 2.76 15.36 -2.35
C SER A 156 1.46 14.58 -2.53
N ALA A 157 0.94 14.47 -3.76
CA ALA A 157 -0.23 13.66 -4.06
C ALA A 157 0.10 12.16 -4.07
N ALA A 158 1.25 11.77 -4.66
CA ALA A 158 1.72 10.40 -4.72
C ALA A 158 2.12 9.82 -3.35
N THR A 159 2.61 10.67 -2.43
CA THR A 159 2.86 10.28 -1.04
C THR A 159 1.57 10.14 -0.24
N LYS A 160 0.62 11.07 -0.39
CA LYS A 160 -0.71 10.96 0.25
C LYS A 160 -1.48 9.72 -0.22
N SER A 161 -1.47 9.39 -1.50
CA SER A 161 -2.15 8.20 -2.02
C SER A 161 -1.56 6.87 -1.54
N LYS A 162 -0.26 6.81 -1.20
CA LYS A 162 0.36 5.65 -0.53
C LYS A 162 -0.12 5.46 0.91
N VAL A 163 -0.52 6.53 1.60
CA VAL A 163 -0.86 6.51 3.04
C VAL A 163 -2.37 6.46 3.29
N THR A 164 -3.20 6.88 2.34
CA THR A 164 -4.67 6.81 2.46
C THR A 164 -5.21 5.43 2.04
N PRO A 165 -5.66 4.56 2.97
CA PRO A 165 -6.34 3.33 2.57
C PRO A 165 -7.67 3.68 1.90
N THR A 166 -7.85 3.26 0.65
CA THR A 166 -9.13 3.39 -0.03
C THR A 166 -10.13 2.42 0.58
N ALA A 167 -11.26 2.93 1.08
CA ALA A 167 -12.33 2.10 1.60
C ALA A 167 -13.00 1.35 0.44
N GLY A 168 -12.64 0.07 0.27
CA GLY A 168 -13.18 -0.78 -0.79
C GLY A 168 -14.68 -1.06 -0.65
N GLY A 169 -15.31 -1.48 -1.76
CA GLY A 169 -16.71 -1.91 -1.80
C GLY A 169 -17.55 -1.21 -2.87
N ILE A 170 -18.61 -1.88 -3.33
CA ILE A 170 -19.48 -1.40 -4.42
C ILE A 170 -20.19 -0.08 -4.11
N GLY A 171 -20.52 0.20 -2.84
CA GLY A 171 -21.15 1.46 -2.44
C GLY A 171 -20.23 2.66 -2.60
N ASN A 172 -18.96 2.52 -2.18
CA ASN A 172 -17.96 3.58 -2.32
C ASN A 172 -17.56 3.80 -3.79
N LEU A 173 -17.56 2.74 -4.61
CA LEU A 173 -17.37 2.85 -6.06
C LEU A 173 -18.49 3.66 -6.72
N TRP A 174 -19.76 3.42 -6.35
CA TRP A 174 -20.89 4.22 -6.82
C TRP A 174 -20.75 5.68 -6.38
N GLN A 175 -20.47 5.92 -5.10
CA GLN A 175 -20.28 7.27 -4.56
C GLN A 175 -19.16 8.03 -5.28
N LEU A 176 -18.03 7.37 -5.56
CA LEU A 176 -16.89 7.93 -6.31
C LEU A 176 -17.29 8.35 -7.74
N MET A 177 -18.04 7.52 -8.47
CA MET A 177 -18.53 7.88 -9.81
C MET A 177 -19.50 9.06 -9.79
N THR A 178 -20.29 9.21 -8.73
CA THR A 178 -21.23 10.33 -8.55
C THR A 178 -20.59 11.58 -7.92
N ASN A 179 -19.33 11.54 -7.50
CA ASN A 179 -18.66 12.67 -6.84
C ASN A 179 -18.25 13.73 -7.88
N GLY A 180 -18.79 14.94 -7.73
CA GLY A 180 -18.49 16.07 -8.62
C GLY A 180 -17.01 16.46 -8.67
N GLU A 181 -16.26 16.30 -7.57
CA GLU A 181 -14.82 16.57 -7.53
C GLU A 181 -14.02 15.54 -8.36
N THR A 182 -14.44 14.27 -8.31
CA THR A 182 -13.88 13.20 -9.14
C THR A 182 -14.22 13.41 -10.62
N GLN A 183 -15.43 13.87 -10.93
CA GLN A 183 -15.83 14.21 -12.31
C GLN A 183 -15.05 15.41 -12.85
N GLN A 184 -14.85 16.47 -12.05
CA GLN A 184 -14.06 17.65 -12.44
C GLN A 184 -12.58 17.33 -12.66
N SER A 185 -11.97 16.50 -11.81
CA SER A 185 -10.56 16.08 -11.98
C SER A 185 -10.38 15.20 -13.22
N LEU A 186 -11.32 14.28 -13.52
CA LEU A 186 -11.31 13.53 -14.79
C LEU A 186 -11.48 14.46 -16.01
N GLN A 187 -12.39 15.43 -15.95
CA GLN A 187 -12.58 16.42 -17.02
C GLN A 187 -11.30 17.25 -17.26
N PHE A 188 -10.65 17.71 -16.19
CA PHE A 188 -9.38 18.42 -16.27
C PHE A 188 -8.28 17.59 -16.95
N LEU A 189 -8.13 16.31 -16.58
CA LEU A 189 -7.14 15.42 -17.20
C LEU A 189 -7.40 15.20 -18.69
N VAL A 190 -8.67 15.05 -19.10
CA VAL A 190 -9.04 14.96 -20.52
C VAL A 190 -8.68 16.26 -21.25
N SER A 191 -9.09 17.42 -20.74
CA SER A 191 -8.77 18.72 -21.37
C SER A 191 -7.27 19.02 -21.43
N LEU A 192 -6.51 18.63 -20.41
CA LEU A 192 -5.04 18.74 -20.39
C LEU A 192 -4.42 17.88 -21.50
N SER A 193 -4.83 16.61 -21.61
CA SER A 193 -4.31 15.70 -22.64
C SER A 193 -4.59 16.19 -24.07
N GLN A 194 -5.79 16.76 -24.31
CA GLN A 194 -6.16 17.35 -25.59
C GLN A 194 -5.28 18.57 -25.93
N GLN A 195 -5.05 19.47 -24.97
CA GLN A 195 -4.17 20.62 -25.19
C GLN A 195 -2.71 20.22 -25.45
N MET A 196 -2.22 19.15 -24.80
CA MET A 196 -0.89 18.60 -25.08
C MET A 196 -0.79 18.04 -26.50
N GLN A 197 -1.78 17.25 -26.93
CA GLN A 197 -1.84 16.71 -28.30
C GLN A 197 -1.88 17.83 -29.35
N ASP A 198 -2.74 18.84 -29.16
CA ASP A 198 -2.83 20.02 -30.03
C ASP A 198 -1.54 20.82 -30.11
N ARG A 199 -0.75 20.88 -29.02
CA ARG A 199 0.54 21.57 -28.99
C ARG A 199 1.62 20.77 -29.71
N CYS A 200 1.69 19.46 -29.49
CA CYS A 200 2.63 18.59 -30.20
C CYS A 200 2.34 18.53 -31.71
N ALA A 201 1.07 18.43 -32.11
CA ALA A 201 0.65 18.42 -33.52
C ALA A 201 0.87 19.76 -34.26
N LYS A 202 1.11 20.86 -33.54
CA LYS A 202 1.48 22.18 -34.09
C LYS A 202 2.99 22.44 -34.08
N ALA A 203 3.78 21.52 -33.52
CA ALA A 203 5.23 21.59 -33.44
C ALA A 203 5.95 20.62 -34.40
N SER A 204 5.19 19.75 -35.07
CA SER A 204 5.59 18.85 -36.17
C SER A 204 5.26 19.45 -37.53
#